data_AF-A0AAW9KRQ0-F1
#
_entry.id   AF-A0AAW9KRQ0-F1
#
_cell.length_a   1.000
_cell.length_b   1.000
_cell.length_c   1.000
_cell.angle_alpha   90.00
_cell.angle_beta   90.00
_cell.angle_gamma   90.00
#
_symmetry.space_group_name_H-M   'P 1'
#
loop_
_entity.id
_entity.type
_entity.pdbx_description
1 polymer ?
#
loop_
_entity_poly.entity_id
_entity_poly.type
_entity_poly.pdbx_seq_one_letter_code
_entity_poly.pdbx_strand_id
1 'polypeptide(L)'
;IVGFALRFNTIAVVIVSGIVTGLIADMSISEILTTLGQTFVQKREMSLFLLTLPVIGLCERYGLKEKAIMLIKKVKGLSTGKLISGYLLIREVSAALAVKLGGHPQFVRPLINPMAQGAAISKYGELDDEDEDLI
;
A
#
# COMPACT_ATOMS: atom_id res chain seq x y z
N ILE A 1 -15.24 16.93 -11.18
CA ILE A 1 -14.25 16.86 -12.29
C ILE A 1 -13.52 18.18 -12.44
N VAL A 2 -14.22 19.31 -12.64
CA VAL A 2 -13.61 20.65 -12.76
C VAL A 2 -12.67 20.98 -11.58
N GLY A 3 -13.09 20.72 -10.34
CA GLY A 3 -12.23 20.97 -9.15
C GLY A 3 -10.94 20.14 -9.11
N PHE A 4 -10.94 18.93 -9.68
CA PHE A 4 -9.73 18.11 -9.80
C PHE A 4 -8.82 18.61 -10.92
N ALA A 5 -9.39 19.05 -12.04
CA ALA A 5 -8.64 19.63 -13.16
C ALA A 5 -7.88 20.91 -12.74
N LEU A 6 -8.46 21.70 -11.83
CA LEU A 6 -7.86 22.90 -11.26
C LEU A 6 -6.87 22.62 -10.11
N ARG A 7 -6.56 21.34 -9.83
CA ARG A 7 -5.64 20.90 -8.77
C ARG A 7 -5.99 21.42 -7.37
N PHE A 8 -7.27 21.66 -7.08
CA PHE A 8 -7.69 22.00 -5.72
C PHE A 8 -7.59 20.79 -4.79
N ASN A 9 -7.60 21.05 -3.47
CA ASN A 9 -7.58 20.00 -2.46
C ASN A 9 -8.73 19.02 -2.69
N THR A 10 -8.38 17.76 -2.98
CA THR A 10 -9.29 16.65 -3.24
C THR A 10 -10.40 16.54 -2.20
N ILE A 11 -10.07 16.67 -0.91
CA ILE A 11 -11.04 16.53 0.19
C ILE A 11 -12.07 17.65 0.12
N ALA A 12 -11.61 18.90 -0.06
CA ALA A 12 -12.50 20.06 -0.17
C ALA A 12 -13.42 19.95 -1.40
N VAL A 13 -12.86 19.54 -2.55
CA VAL A 13 -13.63 19.35 -3.80
C VAL A 13 -14.72 18.30 -3.60
N VAL A 14 -14.42 17.18 -2.95
CA VAL A 14 -15.39 16.12 -2.68
C VAL A 14 -16.50 16.59 -1.75
N ILE A 15 -16.16 17.26 -0.63
CA ILE A 15 -17.15 17.76 0.35
C ILE A 15 -18.10 18.77 -0.31
N VAL A 16 -17.55 19.76 -1.01
CA VAL A 16 -18.36 20.79 -1.69
C VAL A 16 -19.26 20.14 -2.75
N SER A 17 -18.73 19.19 -3.53
CA SER A 17 -19.53 18.50 -4.54
C SER A 17 -20.68 17.68 -3.93
N GLY A 18 -20.46 17.05 -2.78
CA GLY A 18 -21.49 16.30 -2.04
C GLY A 18 -22.60 17.21 -1.53
N ILE A 19 -22.25 18.37 -0.95
CA ILE A 19 -23.23 19.36 -0.49
C ILE A 19 -24.04 19.92 -1.65
N VAL A 20 -23.37 20.33 -2.74
CA VAL A 20 -24.04 20.87 -3.93
C VAL A 20 -24.98 19.83 -4.55
N THR A 21 -24.57 18.56 -4.62
CA THR A 21 -25.42 17.47 -5.14
C THR A 21 -26.64 17.25 -4.25
N GLY A 22 -26.47 17.24 -2.93
CA GLY A 22 -27.57 17.11 -1.98
C GLY A 22 -28.57 18.26 -2.06
N LEU A 23 -28.09 19.50 -2.22
CA LEU A 23 -28.94 20.67 -2.40
C LEU A 23 -29.70 20.65 -3.73
N ILE A 24 -29.07 20.18 -4.82
CA ILE A 24 -29.75 19.99 -6.13
C ILE A 24 -30.83 18.90 -6.03
N ALA A 25 -30.62 17.88 -5.19
CA ALA A 25 -31.58 16.81 -4.94
C ALA A 25 -32.72 17.20 -3.98
N ASP A 26 -32.86 18.49 -3.63
CA ASP A 26 -33.86 19.04 -2.69
C ASP A 26 -33.78 18.41 -1.28
N MET A 27 -32.62 17.86 -0.91
CA MET A 27 -32.40 17.26 0.41
C MET A 27 -32.14 18.37 1.44
N SER A 28 -32.75 18.24 2.61
CA SER A 28 -32.42 19.11 3.74
C SER A 28 -30.99 18.87 4.25
N ILE A 29 -30.36 19.87 4.89
CA ILE A 29 -29.00 19.73 5.45
C ILE A 29 -28.90 18.52 6.40
N SER A 30 -29.94 18.27 7.20
CA SER A 30 -29.97 17.12 8.13
C SER A 30 -30.00 15.79 7.39
N GLU A 31 -30.70 15.73 6.26
CA GLU A 31 -30.84 14.53 5.44
C GLU A 31 -29.53 14.23 4.70
N ILE A 32 -28.87 15.27 4.17
CA ILE A 32 -27.53 15.17 3.59
C ILE A 32 -26.54 14.58 4.61
N LEU A 33 -26.52 15.11 5.84
CA LEU A 33 -25.65 14.58 6.90
C LEU A 33 -25.98 13.13 7.25
N THR A 34 -27.27 12.78 7.27
CA THR A 34 -27.74 11.42 7.59
C THR A 34 -27.34 10.44 6.49
N THR A 35 -27.52 10.78 5.23
CA THR A 35 -27.14 9.96 4.09
C THR A 35 -25.62 9.78 3.99
N LEU A 36 -24.84 10.84 4.23
CA LEU A 36 -23.37 10.75 4.29
C LEU A 36 -22.92 9.81 5.43
N GLY A 37 -23.52 9.95 6.62
CA GLY A 37 -23.23 9.08 7.77
C GLY A 37 -23.60 7.63 7.50
N GLN A 38 -24.81 7.36 6.98
CA GLN A 38 -25.24 6.01 6.64
C GLN A 38 -24.37 5.38 5.55
N THR A 39 -24.00 6.14 4.53
CA THR A 39 -23.12 5.66 3.45
C THR A 39 -21.73 5.32 4.00
N PHE A 40 -21.20 6.14 4.91
CA PHE A 40 -19.92 5.88 5.56
C PHE A 40 -19.94 4.60 6.41
N VAL A 41 -21.01 4.39 7.18
CA VAL A 41 -21.18 3.18 8.01
C VAL A 41 -21.41 1.93 7.13
N GLN A 42 -22.23 2.03 6.07
CA GLN A 42 -22.47 0.94 5.14
C GLN A 42 -21.20 0.56 4.36
N LYS A 43 -20.36 1.55 4.02
CA LYS A 43 -19.05 1.34 3.39
C LYS A 43 -17.94 1.14 4.43
N ARG A 44 -18.20 0.36 5.49
CA ARG A 44 -17.23 0.00 6.54
C ARG A 44 -15.88 -0.49 6.01
N GLU A 45 -15.85 -1.09 4.82
CA GLU A 45 -14.62 -1.53 4.15
C GLU A 45 -13.64 -0.38 3.88
N MET A 46 -14.14 0.83 3.55
CA MET A 46 -13.29 2.01 3.43
C MET A 46 -12.73 2.45 4.79
N SER A 47 -13.53 2.34 5.85
CA SER A 47 -13.13 2.72 7.21
C SER A 47 -12.17 1.72 7.86
N LEU A 48 -12.17 0.44 7.44
CA LEU A 48 -11.22 -0.57 7.90
C LEU A 48 -9.76 -0.20 7.58
N PHE A 49 -9.51 0.62 6.56
CA PHE A 49 -8.17 1.14 6.27
C PHE A 49 -7.60 1.97 7.44
N LEU A 50 -8.46 2.75 8.12
CA LEU A 50 -8.07 3.56 9.28
C LEU A 50 -7.65 2.72 10.48
N LEU A 51 -8.19 1.50 10.62
CA LEU A 51 -7.80 0.55 11.67
C LEU A 51 -6.57 -0.28 11.28
N THR A 52 -6.39 -0.59 10.00
CA THR A 52 -5.22 -1.36 9.54
C THR A 52 -3.92 -0.58 9.66
N LEU A 53 -3.93 0.75 9.44
CA LEU A 53 -2.74 1.59 9.63
C LEU A 53 -2.11 1.50 11.03
N PRO A 54 -2.83 1.71 12.15
CA PRO A 54 -2.25 1.57 13.49
C PRO A 54 -1.87 0.12 13.82
N VAL A 55 -2.59 -0.87 13.30
CA VAL A 55 -2.19 -2.29 13.43
C VAL A 55 -0.84 -2.54 12.74
N ILE A 56 -0.66 -2.04 11.51
CA ILE A 56 0.61 -2.14 10.78
C ILE A 56 1.71 -1.39 11.54
N GLY A 57 1.47 -0.16 11.99
CA GLY A 57 2.43 0.62 12.76
C GLY A 57 2.84 -0.05 14.07
N LEU A 58 1.91 -0.76 14.73
CA LEU A 58 2.21 -1.57 15.90
C LEU A 58 3.11 -2.76 15.53
N CYS A 59 2.76 -3.52 14.48
CA CYS A 59 3.56 -4.64 13.99
C CYS A 59 4.97 -4.21 13.59
N GLU A 60 5.13 -3.08 12.90
CA GLU A 60 6.44 -2.51 12.55
C GLU A 60 7.22 -2.11 13.79
N ARG A 61 6.59 -1.48 14.79
CA ARG A 61 7.23 -1.15 16.07
C ARG A 61 7.73 -2.39 16.83
N TYR A 62 7.06 -3.54 16.68
CA TYR A 62 7.51 -4.83 17.23
C TYR A 62 8.59 -5.52 16.38
N GLY A 63 9.09 -4.86 15.35
CA GLY A 63 10.23 -5.34 14.56
C GLY A 63 9.86 -6.38 13.50
N LEU A 64 8.62 -6.32 12.97
CA LEU A 64 8.17 -7.24 11.92
C LEU A 64 9.11 -7.20 10.70
N LYS A 65 9.59 -5.99 10.34
CA LYS A 65 10.53 -5.80 9.23
C LYS A 65 11.88 -6.47 9.50
N GLU A 66 12.42 -6.29 10.70
CA GLU A 66 13.71 -6.84 11.14
C GLU A 66 13.67 -8.37 11.19
N LYS A 67 12.55 -8.94 11.67
CA LYS A 67 12.32 -10.39 11.65
C LYS A 67 12.23 -10.92 10.22
N ALA A 68 11.50 -10.26 9.32
CA ALA A 68 11.42 -10.67 7.92
C ALA A 68 12.80 -10.68 7.25
N ILE A 69 13.62 -9.64 7.48
CA ILE A 69 14.99 -9.57 6.97
C ILE A 69 15.86 -10.71 7.52
N MET A 70 15.77 -10.99 8.83
CA MET A 70 16.52 -12.10 9.45
C MET A 70 16.15 -13.45 8.85
N LEU A 71 14.86 -13.71 8.65
CA LEU A 71 14.38 -14.96 8.04
C LEU A 71 14.93 -15.11 6.62
N ILE A 72 14.91 -14.04 5.83
CA ILE A 72 15.43 -14.07 4.45
C ILE A 72 16.94 -14.28 4.43
N LYS A 73 17.70 -13.62 5.30
CA LYS A 73 19.15 -13.83 5.46
C LYS A 73 19.49 -15.29 5.83
N LYS A 74 18.60 -15.99 6.54
CA LYS A 74 18.80 -17.40 6.93
C LYS A 74 18.62 -18.37 5.76
N VAL A 75 17.96 -17.95 4.68
CA VAL A 75 17.78 -18.77 3.47
C VAL A 75 19.07 -18.71 2.64
N LYS A 76 19.96 -19.69 2.84
CA LYS A 76 21.17 -19.86 2.02
C LYS A 76 20.81 -20.26 0.58
N GLY A 77 21.41 -19.61 -0.40
CA GLY A 77 21.27 -19.96 -1.84
C GLY A 77 20.18 -19.22 -2.61
N LEU A 78 19.55 -18.22 -1.98
CA LEU A 78 18.61 -17.33 -2.65
C LEU A 78 19.39 -16.30 -3.49
N SER A 79 19.26 -16.32 -4.82
CA SER A 79 19.75 -15.24 -5.68
C SER A 79 18.67 -14.17 -5.85
N THR A 80 19.07 -12.95 -6.18
CA THR A 80 18.19 -11.82 -6.49
C THR A 80 17.03 -12.21 -7.41
N GLY A 81 17.33 -12.90 -8.51
CA GLY A 81 16.32 -13.37 -9.46
C GLY A 81 15.33 -14.40 -8.87
N LYS A 82 15.78 -15.29 -7.97
CA LYS A 82 14.88 -16.27 -7.30
C LYS A 82 13.98 -15.59 -6.28
N LEU A 83 14.48 -14.57 -5.59
CA LEU A 83 13.70 -13.76 -4.64
C LEU A 83 12.58 -13.01 -5.37
N ILE A 84 12.92 -12.29 -6.44
CA ILE A 84 11.98 -11.51 -7.25
C ILE A 84 10.94 -12.43 -7.91
N SER A 85 11.37 -13.58 -8.46
CA SER A 85 10.44 -14.56 -9.06
C SER A 85 9.46 -15.15 -8.05
N GLY A 86 9.93 -15.47 -6.83
CA GLY A 86 9.07 -15.95 -5.75
C GLY A 86 8.05 -14.90 -5.30
N TYR A 87 8.47 -13.64 -5.18
CA TYR A 87 7.57 -12.52 -4.90
C TYR A 87 6.50 -12.34 -5.98
N LEU A 88 6.88 -12.37 -7.26
CA LEU A 88 5.94 -12.27 -8.38
C LEU A 88 4.90 -13.40 -8.35
N LEU A 89 5.33 -14.63 -8.07
CA LEU A 89 4.43 -15.79 -8.00
C LEU A 89 3.42 -15.64 -6.85
N ILE A 90 3.88 -15.26 -5.65
CA ILE A 90 2.99 -14.98 -4.51
C ILE A 90 2.03 -13.83 -4.83
N ARG A 91 2.51 -12.80 -5.54
CA ARG A 91 1.70 -11.66 -5.97
C ARG A 91 0.60 -12.08 -6.94
N GLU A 92 0.94 -12.90 -7.92
CA GLU A 92 0.00 -13.44 -8.91
C GLU A 92 -1.11 -14.27 -8.23
N VAL A 93 -0.72 -15.17 -7.33
CA VAL A 93 -1.65 -16.02 -6.57
C VAL A 93 -2.55 -15.17 -5.66
N SER A 94 -1.99 -14.19 -4.97
CA SER A 94 -2.78 -13.30 -4.09
C SER A 94 -3.76 -12.45 -4.88
N ALA A 95 -3.34 -11.93 -6.05
CA ALA A 95 -4.22 -11.21 -6.95
C ALA A 95 -5.36 -12.10 -7.48
N ALA A 96 -5.07 -13.36 -7.81
CA ALA A 96 -6.07 -14.35 -8.21
C ALA A 96 -7.09 -14.64 -7.08
N LEU A 97 -6.66 -14.61 -5.82
CA LEU A 97 -7.51 -14.75 -4.63
C LEU A 97 -8.20 -13.43 -4.20
N ALA A 98 -8.13 -12.37 -5.02
CA ALA A 98 -8.61 -11.02 -4.71
C ALA A 98 -8.00 -10.38 -3.45
N VAL A 99 -6.87 -10.92 -2.96
CA VAL A 99 -6.09 -10.36 -1.86
C VAL A 99 -5.11 -9.34 -2.45
N LYS A 100 -5.40 -8.05 -2.21
CA LYS A 100 -4.51 -6.97 -2.62
C LYS A 100 -3.29 -6.91 -1.68
N LEU A 101 -2.23 -7.61 -2.04
CA LEU A 101 -0.89 -7.28 -1.52
C LEU A 101 -0.58 -5.83 -1.92
N GLY A 102 -0.08 -5.02 -0.97
CA GLY A 102 0.11 -3.57 -1.12
C GLY A 102 0.78 -3.15 -2.45
N GLY A 103 0.51 -1.92 -2.89
CA GLY A 103 0.86 -1.45 -4.23
C GLY A 103 2.36 -1.52 -4.58
N HIS A 104 2.66 -1.59 -5.89
CA HIS A 104 4.01 -1.67 -6.46
C HIS A 104 5.06 -0.73 -5.81
N PRO A 105 4.75 0.53 -5.44
CA PRO A 105 5.73 1.42 -4.80
C PRO A 105 5.97 1.16 -3.31
N GLN A 106 5.02 0.54 -2.61
CA GLN A 106 5.03 0.41 -1.14
C GLN A 106 5.81 -0.83 -0.67
N PHE A 107 5.90 -1.88 -1.50
CA PHE A 107 6.62 -3.11 -1.16
C PHE A 107 7.97 -3.26 -1.88
N VAL A 108 8.07 -2.83 -3.14
CA VAL A 108 9.25 -3.16 -3.96
C VAL A 108 10.47 -2.32 -3.55
N ARG A 109 10.32 -0.99 -3.46
CA ARG A 109 11.45 -0.10 -3.14
C ARG A 109 11.94 -0.22 -1.68
N PRO A 110 11.08 -0.28 -0.66
CA PRO A 110 11.55 -0.26 0.74
C PRO A 110 11.93 -1.63 1.30
N LEU A 111 11.53 -2.72 0.63
CA LEU A 111 11.65 -4.09 1.16
C LEU A 111 12.33 -5.04 0.19
N ILE A 112 11.83 -5.17 -1.04
CA ILE A 112 12.41 -6.10 -2.03
C ILE A 112 13.82 -5.66 -2.43
N ASN A 113 14.04 -4.37 -2.70
CA ASN A 113 15.36 -3.87 -3.10
C ASN A 113 16.46 -4.14 -2.05
N PRO A 114 16.31 -3.77 -0.75
CA PRO A 114 17.33 -4.10 0.25
C PRO A 114 17.48 -5.62 0.50
N MET A 115 16.46 -6.43 0.23
CA MET A 115 16.55 -7.89 0.30
C MET A 115 17.29 -8.48 -0.92
N ALA A 116 17.09 -7.91 -2.10
CA ALA A 116 17.79 -8.24 -3.34
C ALA A 116 19.29 -7.90 -3.24
N GLN A 117 19.63 -6.70 -2.78
CA GLN A 117 21.00 -6.28 -2.49
C GLN A 117 21.64 -7.20 -1.43
N GLY A 118 20.93 -7.48 -0.32
CA GLY A 118 21.43 -8.39 0.71
C GLY A 118 21.64 -9.84 0.22
N ALA A 119 20.82 -10.31 -0.71
CA ALA A 119 20.98 -11.62 -1.35
C ALA A 119 22.16 -11.65 -2.34
N ALA A 120 22.38 -10.56 -3.06
CA ALA A 120 23.51 -10.39 -3.97
C ALA A 120 24.84 -10.32 -3.21
N ILE A 121 24.93 -9.50 -2.14
CA ILE A 121 26.12 -9.39 -1.30
C ILE A 121 26.50 -10.75 -0.67
N SER A 122 25.50 -11.50 -0.20
CA SER A 122 25.68 -12.83 0.41
C SER A 122 26.21 -13.89 -0.56
N LYS A 123 25.95 -13.73 -1.87
CA LYS A 123 26.31 -14.73 -2.90
C LYS A 123 27.55 -14.32 -3.73
N TYR A 124 27.79 -13.03 -3.94
CA TYR A 124 28.81 -12.53 -4.87
C TYR A 124 29.90 -11.67 -4.22
N GLY A 125 29.78 -11.24 -2.95
CA GLY A 125 30.75 -10.35 -2.29
C GLY A 125 30.30 -8.88 -2.26
N GLU A 126 31.20 -7.92 -2.01
CA GLU A 126 30.87 -6.49 -2.13
C GLU A 126 30.49 -6.16 -3.59
N LEU A 127 29.36 -5.48 -3.77
CA LEU A 127 28.88 -5.02 -5.07
C LEU A 127 29.47 -3.63 -5.35
N ASP A 128 29.93 -3.41 -6.58
CA ASP A 128 30.34 -2.09 -7.07
C ASP A 128 29.11 -1.22 -7.33
N ASP A 129 29.26 0.11 -7.27
CA ASP A 129 28.13 1.07 -7.36
C ASP A 129 27.34 0.93 -8.69
N GLU A 130 28.00 0.45 -9.77
CA GLU A 130 27.35 0.17 -11.07
C GLU A 130 26.41 -1.06 -11.05
N ASP A 131 26.65 -2.04 -10.17
CA ASP A 131 25.81 -3.23 -10.03
C ASP A 131 24.59 -2.98 -9.12
N GLU A 132 24.64 -1.98 -8.23
CA GLU A 132 23.49 -1.57 -7.41
C GLU A 132 22.38 -0.92 -8.23
N ASP A 133 22.73 -0.12 -9.24
CA ASP A 133 21.78 0.56 -10.14
C ASP A 133 21.11 -0.40 -11.16
N LEU A 134 21.67 -1.59 -11.35
CA LEU A 134 21.14 -2.65 -12.22
C LEU A 134 20.10 -3.56 -11.54
N ILE A 135 19.89 -3.44 -10.22
CA ILE A 135 18.97 -4.26 -9.39
C ILE A 135 17.61 -3.56 -9.20
#